data_AF-A0A946CJ14-F1
#
_entry.id   AF-A0A946CJ14-F1
#
_cell.length_a   1.000
_cell.length_b   1.000
_cell.length_c   1.000
_cell.angle_alpha   90.00
_cell.angle_beta   90.00
_cell.angle_gamma   90.00
#
_symmetry.space_group_name_H-M   'P 1'
#
loop_
_entity.id
_entity.type
_entity.pdbx_description
1 polymer ?
#
loop_
_entity_poly.entity_id
_entity_poly.type
_entity_poly.pdbx_seq_one_letter_code
_entity_poly.pdbx_strand_id
1 'polypeptide(L)'
;MKTSFRIPKVGKHQITMVLTKAPDYGVFTIKLNGKLILKSIDLYASKVEVSKLIDLGELNLAAGEQYLEFILSGANVKAHKFRKTGHLMGIDYLVAKDLEPKKPIKEAKSSPPPINDSISFEEVQPLLQKYCYECHGAGKKVEGKVNLREMESRAKFSQQVEASRLGAEAVSFGEMPPEKSEQPSAGERKKISEFFNRIVDEYAQKNTILESVVMRRFNRYEYNNAVRDLLQLRGDIYPLPEKSIRGVNHFNPASGIMPRSVRVSNRTLGKNQVERQILKGVNPFAIDLQAEHGFNNQGEQLSTSTILLESLLKLGRSIVDSPNFDSYTKLADTFFKEDDIPIKEKLRPFLGKAFRRPVTEIALNRYANYYESEKQKTSSHSQALKNVVAATLASPKFLYVVEEKSEASKKIPLSDYELAQRLALFLWSSIPDEALISVAQKGQLRKPDILKREIRRMLLDRRSRALSENFARQWLRLDQLVTAVPDFDRFGQYYARIGCEQWKFGLQTMVEPLLLFESIQVEDRSIMLLIDSNYSYRSDELQSWYANPKSPFGTKGNRNRFNTTSQTFSRRALTTRKEGGVLSTAAVLTMTSTPLRTSPIKRGAWAAT
;
A
#
# COMPACT_ATOMS: atom_id res chain seq x y z
N MET A 1 -23.71 -25.91 9.78
CA MET A 1 -22.83 -25.16 8.85
C MET A 1 -21.54 -25.94 8.66
N LYS A 2 -21.02 -26.05 7.44
CA LYS A 2 -19.67 -26.56 7.18
C LYS A 2 -18.83 -25.44 6.58
N THR A 3 -17.59 -25.31 7.01
CA THR A 3 -16.62 -24.35 6.48
C THR A 3 -15.23 -24.98 6.49
N SER A 4 -14.24 -24.34 5.89
CA SER A 4 -12.86 -24.83 5.91
C SER A 4 -11.87 -23.70 6.08
N PHE A 5 -10.70 -24.03 6.60
CA PHE A 5 -9.53 -23.18 6.61
C PHE A 5 -8.31 -23.98 6.16
N ARG A 6 -7.36 -23.33 5.50
CA ARG A 6 -6.19 -24.02 4.95
C ARG A 6 -4.98 -23.88 5.86
N ILE A 7 -4.31 -25.00 6.12
CA ILE A 7 -3.01 -25.05 6.77
C ILE A 7 -1.93 -25.11 5.67
N PRO A 8 -0.99 -24.14 5.63
CA PRO A 8 -0.03 -24.05 4.53
C PRO A 8 1.01 -25.16 4.55
N LYS A 9 1.38 -25.64 5.74
CA LYS A 9 2.41 -26.66 5.96
C LYS A 9 1.98 -27.56 7.11
N VAL A 10 2.34 -28.84 7.03
CA VAL A 10 2.13 -29.77 8.14
C VAL A 10 2.93 -29.29 9.35
N GLY A 11 2.32 -29.35 10.54
CA GLY A 11 2.98 -28.93 11.77
C GLY A 11 2.01 -28.79 12.94
N LYS A 12 2.56 -28.48 14.10
CA LYS A 12 1.80 -28.24 15.32
C LYS A 12 1.27 -26.80 15.33
N HIS A 13 -0.06 -26.65 15.38
CA HIS A 13 -0.72 -25.35 15.36
C HIS A 13 -1.59 -25.17 16.60
N GLN A 14 -1.53 -23.99 17.23
CA GLN A 14 -2.54 -23.55 18.18
C GLN A 14 -3.74 -23.00 17.39
N ILE A 15 -4.92 -23.57 17.59
CA ILE A 15 -6.14 -23.07 16.95
C ILE A 15 -6.97 -22.30 17.97
N THR A 16 -7.19 -21.02 17.72
CA THR A 16 -8.09 -20.18 18.52
C THR A 16 -9.17 -19.56 17.63
N MET A 17 -10.34 -19.29 18.21
CA MET A 17 -11.49 -18.78 17.47
C MET A 17 -12.31 -17.81 18.30
N VAL A 18 -12.85 -16.79 17.65
CA VAL A 18 -13.87 -15.89 18.21
C VAL A 18 -15.14 -16.00 17.38
N LEU A 19 -16.25 -16.17 18.07
CA LEU A 19 -17.58 -16.29 17.49
C LEU A 19 -18.39 -15.03 17.81
N THR A 20 -19.37 -14.73 16.97
CA THR A 20 -20.35 -13.68 17.27
C THR A 20 -21.46 -14.27 18.13
N LYS A 21 -21.91 -13.51 19.13
CA LYS A 21 -23.09 -13.83 19.95
C LYS A 21 -24.20 -12.83 19.67
N ALA A 22 -25.44 -13.31 19.60
CA ALA A 22 -26.60 -12.45 19.30
C ALA A 22 -27.92 -13.06 19.82
N PRO A 23 -29.03 -12.30 19.84
CA PRO A 23 -30.30 -12.77 20.38
C PRO A 23 -30.92 -13.95 19.62
N ASP A 24 -30.58 -14.12 18.35
CA ASP A 24 -31.12 -15.13 17.45
C ASP A 24 -30.17 -16.30 17.18
N TYR A 25 -29.11 -16.42 17.98
CA TYR A 25 -28.06 -17.42 17.82
C TYR A 25 -28.29 -18.64 18.72
N GLY A 26 -27.91 -19.80 18.20
CA GLY A 26 -28.18 -21.10 18.83
C GLY A 26 -27.03 -21.65 19.66
N VAL A 27 -27.21 -22.88 20.12
CA VAL A 27 -26.18 -23.69 20.77
C VAL A 27 -25.61 -24.67 19.74
N PHE A 28 -24.28 -24.73 19.62
CA PHE A 28 -23.62 -25.52 18.59
C PHE A 28 -22.58 -26.50 19.15
N THR A 29 -22.49 -27.66 18.52
CA THR A 29 -21.36 -28.59 18.62
C THR A 29 -20.37 -28.32 17.50
N ILE A 30 -19.07 -28.31 17.80
CA ILE A 30 -18.00 -28.02 16.83
C ILE A 30 -17.15 -29.26 16.61
N LYS A 31 -17.00 -29.66 15.34
CA LYS A 31 -16.07 -30.70 14.90
C LYS A 31 -15.01 -30.11 13.96
N LEU A 32 -13.79 -30.61 14.05
CA LEU A 32 -12.69 -30.33 13.11
C LEU A 32 -12.25 -31.63 12.44
N ASN A 33 -12.31 -31.70 11.12
CA ASN A 33 -12.04 -32.90 10.32
C ASN A 33 -12.80 -34.14 10.84
N GLY A 34 -14.07 -33.95 11.22
CA GLY A 34 -14.90 -35.00 11.81
C GLY A 34 -14.65 -35.30 13.29
N LYS A 35 -13.52 -34.86 13.87
CA LYS A 35 -13.21 -35.03 15.30
C LYS A 35 -13.96 -33.98 16.13
N LEU A 36 -14.64 -34.43 17.19
CA LEU A 36 -15.30 -33.54 18.14
C LEU A 36 -14.26 -32.70 18.89
N ILE A 37 -14.38 -31.38 18.79
CA ILE A 37 -13.50 -30.42 19.48
C ILE A 37 -14.24 -29.79 20.65
N LEU A 38 -15.48 -29.34 20.43
CA LEU A 38 -16.26 -28.66 21.44
C LEU A 38 -17.69 -29.19 21.45
N LYS A 39 -18.11 -29.74 22.60
CA LYS A 39 -19.40 -30.44 22.76
C LYS A 39 -20.60 -29.50 22.60
N SER A 40 -20.54 -28.33 23.21
CA SER A 40 -21.65 -27.38 23.24
C SER A 40 -21.13 -25.97 23.51
N ILE A 41 -21.49 -25.01 22.66
CA ILE A 41 -21.28 -23.58 22.90
C ILE A 41 -22.57 -22.81 22.67
N ASP A 42 -22.99 -22.06 23.70
CA ASP A 42 -24.14 -21.17 23.62
C ASP A 42 -23.70 -19.82 23.04
N LEU A 43 -24.24 -19.47 21.88
CA LEU A 43 -23.97 -18.20 21.20
C LEU A 43 -25.05 -17.15 21.45
N TYR A 44 -25.95 -17.37 22.41
CA TYR A 44 -26.92 -16.38 22.82
C TYR A 44 -26.29 -15.18 23.54
N ALA A 45 -26.71 -13.98 23.15
CA ALA A 45 -26.52 -12.75 23.91
C ALA A 45 -27.69 -11.80 23.69
N SER A 46 -28.04 -10.96 24.67
CA SER A 46 -29.16 -10.01 24.54
C SER A 46 -28.88 -8.87 23.54
N LYS A 47 -27.61 -8.65 23.17
CA LYS A 47 -27.15 -7.72 22.14
C LYS A 47 -26.04 -8.39 21.33
N VAL A 48 -25.73 -7.85 20.16
CA VAL A 48 -24.62 -8.35 19.33
C VAL A 48 -23.30 -8.04 20.03
N GLU A 49 -22.55 -9.09 20.36
CA GLU A 49 -21.24 -9.02 20.97
C GLU A 49 -20.33 -10.13 20.42
N VAL A 50 -19.04 -10.11 20.78
CA VAL A 50 -18.10 -11.18 20.45
C VAL A 50 -17.90 -12.12 21.64
N SER A 51 -17.68 -13.40 21.38
CA SER A 51 -17.34 -14.38 22.40
C SER A 51 -15.97 -14.07 23.00
N LYS A 52 -15.70 -14.63 24.19
CA LYS A 52 -14.32 -14.78 24.64
C LYS A 52 -13.54 -15.62 23.62
N LEU A 53 -12.22 -15.47 23.60
CA LEU A 53 -11.33 -16.30 22.78
C LEU A 53 -11.53 -17.77 23.17
N ILE A 54 -11.97 -18.58 22.21
CA ILE A 54 -12.16 -20.02 22.39
C ILE A 54 -10.88 -20.68 21.93
N ASP A 55 -10.20 -21.35 22.86
CA ASP A 55 -9.04 -22.15 22.54
C ASP A 55 -9.49 -23.57 22.15
N LEU A 56 -9.20 -23.97 20.91
CA LEU A 56 -9.46 -25.32 20.39
C LEU A 56 -8.27 -26.27 20.63
N GLY A 57 -7.18 -25.75 21.22
CA GLY A 57 -6.01 -26.50 21.61
C GLY A 57 -4.91 -26.55 20.54
N GLU A 58 -3.83 -27.25 20.91
CA GLU A 58 -2.70 -27.55 20.04
C GLU A 58 -3.00 -28.80 19.21
N LEU A 59 -3.00 -28.66 17.89
CA LEU A 59 -3.36 -29.72 16.97
C LEU A 59 -2.28 -29.91 15.92
N ASN A 60 -1.93 -31.17 15.65
CA ASN A 60 -1.11 -31.54 14.50
C ASN A 60 -2.01 -31.57 13.27
N LEU A 61 -1.87 -30.58 12.40
CA LEU A 61 -2.69 -30.45 11.21
C LEU A 61 -1.88 -30.73 9.95
N ALA A 62 -2.48 -31.49 9.04
CA ALA A 62 -1.89 -31.74 7.72
C ALA A 62 -1.87 -30.47 6.87
N ALA A 63 -0.95 -30.38 5.91
CA ALA A 63 -1.01 -29.33 4.90
C ALA A 63 -2.26 -29.51 4.03
N GLY A 64 -2.99 -28.43 3.77
CA GLY A 64 -4.23 -28.46 2.97
C GLY A 64 -5.45 -27.96 3.74
N GLU A 65 -6.63 -28.21 3.16
CA GLU A 65 -7.91 -27.79 3.74
C GLU A 65 -8.24 -28.59 5.01
N GLN A 66 -8.62 -27.88 6.06
CA GLN A 66 -9.15 -28.41 7.31
C GLN A 66 -10.61 -28.01 7.40
N TYR A 67 -11.49 -28.94 7.75
CA TYR A 67 -12.94 -28.74 7.70
C TYR A 67 -13.52 -28.56 9.09
N LEU A 68 -14.24 -27.45 9.30
CA LEU A 68 -15.02 -27.20 10.50
C LEU A 68 -16.49 -27.47 10.24
N GLU A 69 -17.10 -28.22 11.15
CA GLU A 69 -18.53 -28.48 11.17
C GLU A 69 -19.15 -27.93 12.44
N PHE A 70 -20.18 -27.11 12.27
CA PHE A 70 -21.00 -26.57 13.35
C PHE A 70 -22.37 -27.21 13.24
N ILE A 71 -22.73 -28.00 14.25
CA ILE A 71 -23.97 -28.77 14.32
C ILE A 71 -24.85 -28.09 15.36
N LEU A 72 -26.04 -27.65 14.98
CA LEU A 72 -27.01 -27.06 15.91
C LEU A 72 -27.45 -28.15 16.89
N SER A 73 -27.09 -27.99 18.17
CA SER A 73 -27.40 -28.94 19.25
C SER A 73 -28.53 -28.46 20.14
N GLY A 74 -28.89 -27.18 20.08
CA GLY A 74 -29.99 -26.60 20.84
C GLY A 74 -30.06 -25.08 20.69
N ALA A 75 -30.74 -24.43 21.63
CA ALA A 75 -30.78 -22.98 21.73
C ALA A 75 -31.03 -22.57 23.18
N ASN A 76 -30.56 -21.39 23.56
CA ASN A 76 -30.93 -20.79 24.84
C ASN A 76 -32.44 -20.54 24.87
N VAL A 77 -33.08 -20.68 26.04
CA VAL A 77 -34.52 -20.46 26.21
C VAL A 77 -34.93 -19.03 25.81
N LYS A 78 -34.01 -18.07 25.95
CA LYS A 78 -34.21 -16.66 25.57
C LYS A 78 -33.85 -16.35 24.12
N ALA A 79 -33.35 -17.32 23.35
CA ALA A 79 -32.95 -17.09 21.97
C ALA A 79 -34.17 -17.02 21.04
N HIS A 80 -34.18 -16.04 20.15
CA HIS A 80 -35.21 -15.90 19.13
C HIS A 80 -34.92 -16.80 17.93
N LYS A 81 -35.97 -17.40 17.35
CA LYS A 81 -35.82 -18.15 16.10
C LYS A 81 -35.67 -17.18 14.92
N PHE A 82 -34.57 -17.27 14.21
CA PHE A 82 -34.38 -16.56 12.95
C PHE A 82 -35.34 -17.10 11.89
N ARG A 83 -36.15 -16.21 11.30
CA ARG A 83 -37.19 -16.52 10.30
C ARG A 83 -38.14 -17.67 10.71
N LYS A 84 -38.31 -17.90 12.02
CA LYS A 84 -39.09 -19.00 12.62
C LYS A 84 -38.61 -20.42 12.27
N THR A 85 -37.49 -20.59 11.56
CA THR A 85 -37.02 -21.89 11.06
C THR A 85 -35.79 -22.44 11.76
N GLY A 86 -34.98 -21.60 12.42
CA GLY A 86 -33.78 -22.06 13.13
C GLY A 86 -33.07 -20.95 13.90
N HIS A 87 -31.79 -21.18 14.21
CA HIS A 87 -30.93 -20.21 14.87
C HIS A 87 -29.70 -19.94 14.02
N LEU A 88 -29.17 -18.73 14.11
CA LEU A 88 -27.97 -18.31 13.39
C LEU A 88 -26.69 -18.64 14.16
N MET A 89 -25.57 -18.51 13.45
CA MET A 89 -24.24 -18.45 14.02
C MET A 89 -23.33 -17.56 13.17
N GLY A 90 -22.27 -17.06 13.78
CA GLY A 90 -21.28 -16.20 13.13
C GLY A 90 -19.90 -16.52 13.68
N ILE A 91 -18.93 -16.65 12.78
CA ILE A 91 -17.51 -16.71 13.12
C ILE A 91 -16.95 -15.32 12.82
N ASP A 92 -16.36 -14.67 13.82
CA ASP A 92 -15.72 -13.38 13.62
C ASP A 92 -14.33 -13.60 12.99
N TYR A 93 -13.50 -14.41 13.66
CA TYR A 93 -12.23 -14.86 13.12
C TYR A 93 -11.77 -16.18 13.74
N LEU A 94 -10.87 -16.85 13.02
CA LEU A 94 -10.12 -18.02 13.49
C LEU A 94 -8.64 -17.78 13.22
N VAL A 95 -7.80 -18.11 14.19
CA VAL A 95 -6.35 -18.03 14.08
C VAL A 95 -5.77 -19.43 14.22
N ALA A 96 -5.00 -19.84 13.22
CA ALA A 96 -4.13 -21.00 13.29
C ALA A 96 -2.69 -20.51 13.45
N LYS A 97 -2.18 -20.51 14.68
CA LYS A 97 -0.80 -20.07 14.98
C LYS A 97 0.13 -21.28 14.90
N ASP A 98 1.06 -21.25 13.95
CA ASP A 98 2.15 -22.23 13.87
C ASP A 98 3.03 -22.13 15.13
N LEU A 99 3.17 -23.24 15.86
CA LEU A 99 3.99 -23.34 17.07
C LEU A 99 5.42 -23.82 16.77
N GLU A 100 5.66 -24.32 15.56
CA GLU A 100 6.95 -24.76 15.08
C GLU A 100 7.31 -24.05 13.78
N PRO A 101 7.28 -22.70 13.75
CA PRO A 101 7.63 -21.99 12.53
C PRO A 101 9.07 -22.35 12.18
N LYS A 102 9.29 -22.92 10.99
CA LYS A 102 10.65 -23.04 10.45
C LYS A 102 11.30 -21.67 10.58
N LYS A 103 12.59 -21.66 11.00
CA LYS A 103 13.44 -20.46 10.98
C LYS A 103 13.12 -19.65 9.72
N PRO A 104 13.04 -18.30 9.83
CA PRO A 104 12.68 -17.44 8.71
C PRO A 104 13.37 -17.96 7.47
N ILE A 105 12.61 -18.08 6.36
CA ILE A 105 13.12 -18.50 5.05
C ILE A 105 14.50 -17.86 4.95
N LYS A 106 15.58 -18.68 5.02
CA LYS A 106 16.95 -18.19 4.84
C LYS A 106 16.83 -17.26 3.67
N GLU A 107 17.18 -15.98 3.87
CA GLU A 107 17.10 -14.93 2.86
C GLU A 107 17.28 -15.64 1.54
N ALA A 108 16.22 -15.69 0.73
CA ALA A 108 16.42 -16.15 -0.63
C ALA A 108 17.64 -15.37 -1.05
N LYS A 109 18.72 -16.06 -1.42
CA LYS A 109 19.89 -15.38 -1.95
C LYS A 109 19.42 -14.77 -3.27
N SER A 110 18.63 -13.70 -3.19
CA SER A 110 18.73 -12.51 -4.00
C SER A 110 20.01 -11.79 -3.57
N SER A 111 21.11 -12.54 -3.47
CA SER A 111 22.27 -12.09 -4.21
C SER A 111 21.70 -11.73 -5.60
N PRO A 112 21.76 -10.46 -6.05
CA PRO A 112 21.77 -10.25 -7.49
C PRO A 112 22.69 -11.33 -8.09
N PRO A 113 22.34 -11.89 -9.27
CA PRO A 113 23.13 -12.94 -9.90
C PRO A 113 24.60 -12.63 -9.64
N PRO A 114 25.41 -13.60 -9.13
CA PRO A 114 26.78 -13.33 -8.71
C PRO A 114 27.39 -12.40 -9.74
N ILE A 115 27.83 -11.23 -9.28
CA ILE A 115 28.47 -10.21 -10.10
C ILE A 115 29.70 -10.91 -10.68
N ASN A 116 29.50 -11.62 -11.79
CA ASN A 116 30.49 -12.46 -12.41
C ASN A 116 31.30 -11.56 -13.32
N ASP A 117 32.58 -11.46 -12.95
CA ASP A 117 33.70 -10.79 -13.60
C ASP A 117 33.51 -9.29 -13.88
N SER A 118 34.23 -8.50 -13.08
CA SER A 118 34.24 -7.04 -13.14
C SER A 118 34.75 -6.56 -14.50
N ILE A 119 33.84 -6.06 -15.34
CA ILE A 119 34.23 -5.31 -16.53
C ILE A 119 35.03 -4.08 -16.08
N SER A 120 36.30 -4.07 -16.45
CA SER A 120 37.26 -3.03 -16.15
C SER A 120 37.10 -1.84 -17.10
N PHE A 121 37.67 -0.68 -16.75
CA PHE A 121 37.64 0.47 -17.65
C PHE A 121 38.46 0.18 -18.90
N GLU A 122 39.56 -0.55 -18.74
CA GLU A 122 40.50 -0.98 -19.77
C GLU A 122 39.82 -1.86 -20.84
N GLU A 123 38.85 -2.69 -20.45
CA GLU A 123 38.08 -3.52 -21.40
C GLU A 123 37.03 -2.74 -22.19
N VAL A 124 36.50 -1.65 -21.63
CA VAL A 124 35.39 -0.87 -22.22
C VAL A 124 35.89 0.37 -22.95
N GLN A 125 37.03 0.92 -22.58
CA GLN A 125 37.63 2.09 -23.22
C GLN A 125 37.77 1.93 -24.75
N PRO A 126 38.22 0.79 -25.31
CA PRO A 126 38.27 0.61 -26.77
C PRO A 126 36.87 0.64 -27.42
N LEU A 127 35.85 0.12 -26.73
CA LEU A 127 34.47 0.16 -27.20
C LEU A 127 33.91 1.59 -27.16
N LEU A 128 34.21 2.36 -26.11
CA LEU A 128 33.81 3.78 -26.05
C LEU A 128 34.52 4.62 -27.12
N GLN A 129 35.80 4.34 -27.40
CA GLN A 129 36.55 4.98 -28.48
C GLN A 129 35.90 4.72 -29.83
N LYS A 130 35.52 3.47 -30.08
CA LYS A 130 34.94 3.04 -31.34
C LYS A 130 33.52 3.57 -31.57
N TYR A 131 32.67 3.52 -30.54
CA TYR A 131 31.24 3.72 -30.68
C TYR A 131 30.71 5.05 -30.12
N CYS A 132 31.43 5.70 -29.20
CA CYS A 132 30.90 6.84 -28.44
C CYS A 132 31.70 8.14 -28.64
N TYR A 133 33.02 8.07 -28.79
CA TYR A 133 33.89 9.25 -28.77
C TYR A 133 33.77 10.15 -30.01
N GLU A 134 33.21 9.66 -31.11
CA GLU A 134 32.92 10.49 -32.28
C GLU A 134 31.91 11.60 -31.93
N CYS A 135 30.84 11.26 -31.20
CA CYS A 135 29.80 12.21 -30.78
C CYS A 135 30.07 12.84 -29.40
N HIS A 136 30.75 12.11 -28.51
CA HIS A 136 30.94 12.48 -27.09
C HIS A 136 32.41 12.67 -26.69
N GLY A 137 33.32 13.02 -27.61
CA GLY A 137 34.76 13.09 -27.31
C GLY A 137 35.46 14.39 -27.69
N ALA A 138 35.34 14.85 -28.93
CA ALA A 138 35.80 16.17 -29.36
C ALA A 138 35.28 16.52 -30.77
N GLY A 139 34.59 17.66 -30.89
CA GLY A 139 34.08 18.23 -32.13
C GLY A 139 33.41 19.58 -31.88
N LYS A 140 33.10 20.38 -32.92
CA LYS A 140 32.46 21.71 -32.79
C LYS A 140 31.12 21.70 -32.02
N LYS A 141 30.50 20.53 -31.84
CA LYS A 141 29.36 20.26 -30.95
C LYS A 141 29.60 18.93 -30.23
N VAL A 142 29.56 18.95 -28.90
CA VAL A 142 29.46 17.74 -28.06
C VAL A 142 27.98 17.45 -27.86
N GLU A 143 27.51 16.33 -28.42
CA GLU A 143 26.09 15.97 -28.32
C GLU A 143 25.70 15.71 -26.87
N GLY A 144 24.55 16.23 -26.45
CA GLY A 144 24.05 16.12 -25.08
C GLY A 144 24.90 16.80 -23.99
N LYS A 145 25.94 17.59 -24.35
CA LYS A 145 26.89 18.19 -23.40
C LYS A 145 27.63 17.17 -22.50
N VAL A 146 27.75 15.92 -22.95
CA VAL A 146 28.47 14.86 -22.25
C VAL A 146 29.78 14.58 -22.97
N ASN A 147 30.92 14.83 -22.32
CA ASN A 147 32.25 14.52 -22.84
C ASN A 147 32.82 13.28 -22.13
N LEU A 148 32.74 12.13 -22.79
CA LEU A 148 33.26 10.85 -22.29
C LEU A 148 34.79 10.75 -22.39
N ARG A 149 35.45 11.59 -23.19
CA ARG A 149 36.93 11.61 -23.25
C ARG A 149 37.55 12.22 -22.00
N GLU A 150 36.88 13.18 -21.36
CA GLU A 150 37.32 13.76 -20.07
C GLU A 150 37.19 12.77 -18.90
N MET A 151 36.50 11.64 -19.12
CA MET A 151 36.30 10.59 -18.13
C MET A 151 37.38 9.50 -18.28
N GLU A 152 38.63 9.85 -18.02
CA GLU A 152 39.80 8.98 -18.24
C GLU A 152 39.93 7.82 -17.25
N SER A 153 39.00 7.69 -16.30
CA SER A 153 39.01 6.61 -15.32
C SER A 153 37.62 6.33 -14.77
N ARG A 154 37.43 5.12 -14.25
CA ARG A 154 36.22 4.72 -13.52
C ARG A 154 35.82 5.73 -12.43
N ALA A 155 36.79 6.32 -11.72
CA ALA A 155 36.53 7.31 -10.68
C ALA A 155 35.89 8.60 -11.23
N LYS A 156 36.28 9.05 -12.44
CA LYS A 156 35.68 10.22 -13.10
C LYS A 156 34.25 9.96 -13.54
N PHE A 157 33.96 8.76 -14.07
CA PHE A 157 32.59 8.34 -14.35
C PHE A 157 31.72 8.32 -13.08
N SER A 158 32.25 7.86 -11.93
CA SER A 158 31.54 7.95 -10.64
C SER A 158 31.28 9.39 -10.19
N GLN A 159 32.18 10.34 -10.47
CA GLN A 159 31.95 11.77 -10.19
C GLN A 159 30.85 12.36 -11.07
N GLN A 160 30.68 11.84 -12.29
CA GLN A 160 29.63 12.20 -13.23
C GLN A 160 28.57 11.08 -13.35
N VAL A 161 28.06 10.62 -12.21
CA VAL A 161 27.14 9.47 -12.16
C VAL A 161 25.89 9.63 -13.03
N GLU A 162 25.35 10.86 -13.17
CA GLU A 162 24.18 11.10 -14.03
C GLU A 162 24.46 10.83 -15.50
N ALA A 163 25.64 11.23 -16.00
CA ALA A 163 26.05 10.91 -17.35
C ALA A 163 26.23 9.39 -17.53
N SER A 164 26.73 8.70 -16.50
CA SER A 164 26.84 7.24 -16.49
C SER A 164 25.47 6.56 -16.50
N ARG A 165 24.49 7.06 -15.74
CA ARG A 165 23.11 6.55 -15.72
C ARG A 165 22.42 6.72 -17.08
N LEU A 166 22.50 7.91 -17.66
CA LEU A 166 21.95 8.18 -18.99
C LEU A 166 22.64 7.33 -20.07
N GLY A 167 23.95 7.15 -19.98
CA GLY A 167 24.71 6.27 -20.86
C GLY A 167 24.27 4.80 -20.77
N ALA A 168 24.04 4.30 -19.53
CA ALA A 168 23.51 2.96 -19.32
C ALA A 168 22.15 2.78 -19.99
N GLU A 169 21.23 3.73 -19.80
CA GLU A 169 19.89 3.70 -20.38
C GLU A 169 19.95 3.73 -21.91
N ALA A 170 20.60 4.73 -22.50
CA ALA A 170 20.65 4.91 -23.95
C ALA A 170 21.28 3.71 -24.67
N VAL A 171 22.34 3.12 -24.12
CA VAL A 171 22.99 1.92 -24.69
C VAL A 171 22.11 0.68 -24.51
N SER A 172 21.45 0.54 -23.35
CA SER A 172 20.58 -0.62 -23.09
C SER A 172 19.33 -0.61 -23.96
N PHE A 173 18.74 0.56 -24.20
CA PHE A 173 17.61 0.75 -25.09
C PHE A 173 18.00 0.74 -26.57
N GLY A 174 19.30 0.77 -26.88
CA GLY A 174 19.80 0.77 -28.25
C GLY A 174 19.59 2.08 -29.00
N GLU A 175 19.38 3.18 -28.26
CA GLU A 175 19.28 4.54 -28.81
C GLU A 175 20.64 5.10 -29.21
N MET A 176 21.70 4.63 -28.51
CA MET A 176 23.08 5.01 -28.76
C MET A 176 23.94 3.78 -29.05
N PRO A 177 24.82 3.82 -30.07
CA PRO A 177 25.04 4.94 -31.00
C PRO A 177 23.85 5.21 -31.95
N PRO A 178 23.75 6.39 -32.58
CA PRO A 178 22.69 6.70 -33.53
C PRO A 178 22.62 5.69 -34.68
N GLU A 179 21.45 5.49 -35.28
CA GLU A 179 21.24 4.49 -36.36
C GLU A 179 22.22 4.60 -37.54
N LYS A 180 22.74 5.80 -37.80
CA LYS A 180 23.67 6.08 -38.90
C LYS A 180 25.15 5.83 -38.55
N SER A 181 25.46 5.57 -37.28
CA SER A 181 26.81 5.31 -36.78
C SER A 181 27.08 3.81 -36.68
N GLU A 182 28.35 3.43 -36.54
CA GLU A 182 28.73 2.03 -36.34
C GLU A 182 28.06 1.48 -35.07
N GLN A 183 27.42 0.32 -35.19
CA GLN A 183 26.66 -0.29 -34.09
C GLN A 183 27.48 -1.36 -33.37
N PRO A 184 27.44 -1.42 -32.03
CA PRO A 184 28.04 -2.52 -31.28
C PRO A 184 27.23 -3.81 -31.47
N SER A 185 27.91 -4.95 -31.45
CA SER A 185 27.26 -6.26 -31.36
C SER A 185 26.47 -6.39 -30.05
N ALA A 186 25.55 -7.35 -29.96
CA ALA A 186 24.78 -7.60 -28.73
C ALA A 186 25.67 -7.84 -27.50
N GLY A 187 26.81 -8.52 -27.67
CA GLY A 187 27.79 -8.76 -26.61
C GLY A 187 28.53 -7.49 -26.18
N GLU A 188 28.99 -6.68 -27.14
CA GLU A 188 29.67 -5.40 -26.85
C GLU A 188 28.73 -4.40 -26.19
N ARG A 189 27.48 -4.30 -26.69
CA ARG A 189 26.44 -3.45 -26.10
C ARG A 189 26.17 -3.83 -24.65
N LYS A 190 26.08 -5.13 -24.37
CA LYS A 190 25.92 -5.64 -23.01
C LYS A 190 27.10 -5.24 -22.13
N LYS A 191 28.34 -5.37 -22.60
CA LYS A 191 29.54 -4.95 -21.83
C LYS A 191 29.54 -3.46 -21.49
N ILE A 192 29.23 -2.61 -22.47
CA ILE A 192 29.17 -1.14 -22.27
C ILE A 192 28.07 -0.80 -21.24
N SER A 193 26.87 -1.38 -21.40
CA SER A 193 25.75 -1.19 -20.47
C SER A 193 26.10 -1.66 -19.06
N GLU A 194 26.69 -2.85 -18.91
CA GLU A 194 27.09 -3.40 -17.61
C GLU A 194 28.14 -2.53 -16.91
N PHE A 195 29.11 -1.96 -17.64
CA PHE A 195 30.07 -1.01 -17.08
C PHE A 195 29.40 0.23 -16.50
N PHE A 196 28.53 0.89 -17.26
CA PHE A 196 27.81 2.07 -16.79
C PHE A 196 26.89 1.75 -15.60
N ASN A 197 26.10 0.68 -15.70
CA ASN A 197 25.24 0.21 -14.61
C ASN A 197 26.03 -0.03 -13.33
N ARG A 198 27.22 -0.64 -13.42
CA ARG A 198 28.05 -0.91 -12.26
C ARG A 198 28.58 0.37 -11.60
N ILE A 199 28.89 1.40 -12.37
CA ILE A 199 29.27 2.71 -11.81
C ILE A 199 28.11 3.33 -11.06
N VAL A 200 26.90 3.25 -11.60
CA VAL A 200 25.68 3.71 -10.94
C VAL A 200 25.43 2.92 -9.65
N ASP A 201 25.55 1.59 -9.69
CA ASP A 201 25.36 0.71 -8.52
C ASP A 201 26.38 1.00 -7.41
N GLU A 202 27.67 1.09 -7.75
CA GLU A 202 28.73 1.42 -6.79
C GLU A 202 28.57 2.83 -6.21
N TYR A 203 28.17 3.79 -7.05
CA TYR A 203 27.86 5.14 -6.60
C TYR A 203 26.66 5.12 -5.64
N ALA A 204 25.57 4.42 -5.97
CA ALA A 204 24.38 4.31 -5.13
C ALA A 204 24.67 3.60 -3.79
N GLN A 205 25.57 2.63 -3.78
CA GLN A 205 26.02 1.95 -2.56
C GLN A 205 26.85 2.87 -1.64
N LYS A 206 27.72 3.71 -2.22
CA LYS A 206 28.64 4.57 -1.46
C LYS A 206 28.05 5.94 -1.09
N ASN A 207 27.23 6.50 -1.97
CA ASN A 207 26.65 7.82 -1.83
C ASN A 207 25.16 7.69 -1.51
N THR A 208 24.86 7.54 -0.23
CA THR A 208 23.48 7.61 0.31
C THR A 208 22.96 9.06 0.36
N ILE A 209 23.41 9.92 -0.55
CA ILE A 209 22.96 11.32 -0.62
C ILE A 209 21.59 11.32 -1.29
N LEU A 210 20.56 11.47 -0.46
CA LEU A 210 19.21 11.70 -0.92
C LEU A 210 19.03 13.21 -1.17
N GLU A 211 18.78 13.60 -2.42
CA GLU A 211 18.49 14.99 -2.76
C GLU A 211 17.18 15.45 -2.13
N SER A 212 17.11 16.69 -1.63
CA SER A 212 15.91 17.27 -1.02
C SER A 212 14.75 17.33 -2.03
N VAL A 213 13.54 16.96 -1.63
CA VAL A 213 12.34 17.11 -2.46
C VAL A 213 11.84 18.54 -2.42
N VAL A 214 11.11 18.95 -3.46
CA VAL A 214 10.33 20.18 -3.45
C VAL A 214 9.31 20.09 -2.30
N MET A 215 9.18 21.18 -1.54
CA MET A 215 8.15 21.32 -0.51
C MET A 215 6.79 20.91 -1.09
N ARG A 216 6.09 20.03 -0.37
CA ARG A 216 4.75 19.58 -0.78
C ARG A 216 3.85 19.42 0.43
N ARG A 217 2.54 19.57 0.26
CA ARG A 217 1.58 19.15 1.27
C ARG A 217 1.30 17.65 1.18
N PHE A 218 0.69 17.10 2.23
CA PHE A 218 0.03 15.80 2.15
C PHE A 218 -1.09 15.82 1.12
N ASN A 219 -1.16 14.73 0.34
CA ASN A 219 -2.36 14.44 -0.43
C ASN A 219 -3.45 13.90 0.51
N ARG A 220 -4.67 13.74 -0.01
CA ARG A 220 -5.81 13.21 0.75
C ARG A 220 -5.57 11.86 1.42
N TYR A 221 -4.89 10.93 0.74
CA TYR A 221 -4.60 9.60 1.26
C TYR A 221 -3.62 9.65 2.44
N GLU A 222 -2.54 10.41 2.30
CA GLU A 222 -1.52 10.63 3.32
C GLU A 222 -2.09 11.37 4.53
N TYR A 223 -2.91 12.41 4.33
CA TYR A 223 -3.55 13.13 5.43
C TYR A 223 -4.43 12.21 6.27
N ASN A 224 -5.28 11.40 5.64
CA ASN A 224 -6.12 10.42 6.35
C ASN A 224 -5.28 9.46 7.21
N ASN A 225 -4.23 8.88 6.63
CA ASN A 225 -3.38 7.93 7.35
C ASN A 225 -2.59 8.61 8.47
N ALA A 226 -2.03 9.80 8.21
CA ALA A 226 -1.30 10.59 9.18
C ALA A 226 -2.17 10.93 10.40
N VAL A 227 -3.41 11.38 10.18
CA VAL A 227 -4.37 11.67 11.27
C VAL A 227 -4.74 10.39 12.01
N ARG A 228 -5.05 9.31 11.29
CA ARG A 228 -5.38 8.01 11.90
C ARG A 228 -4.25 7.52 12.80
N ASP A 229 -3.02 7.57 12.34
CA ASP A 229 -1.87 7.04 13.06
C ASP A 229 -1.39 7.99 14.18
N LEU A 230 -1.60 9.30 14.04
CA LEU A 230 -1.37 10.30 15.10
C LEU A 230 -2.37 10.13 16.25
N LEU A 231 -3.66 10.05 15.93
CA LEU A 231 -4.76 9.97 16.89
C LEU A 231 -5.14 8.54 17.27
N GLN A 232 -4.41 7.54 16.78
CA GLN A 232 -4.66 6.12 17.02
C GLN A 232 -6.12 5.71 16.78
N LEU A 233 -6.68 6.15 15.65
CA LEU A 233 -8.07 5.88 15.28
C LEU A 233 -8.22 4.43 14.81
N ARG A 234 -9.40 3.84 15.04
CA ARG A 234 -9.71 2.46 14.63
C ARG A 234 -9.73 2.24 13.10
N GLY A 235 -9.81 3.30 12.31
CA GLY A 235 -9.86 3.23 10.84
C GLY A 235 -9.76 4.61 10.19
N ASP A 236 -10.22 4.71 8.94
CA ASP A 236 -10.18 5.96 8.16
C ASP A 236 -11.07 7.05 8.77
N ILE A 237 -10.70 8.32 8.59
CA ILE A 237 -11.48 9.46 9.09
C ILE A 237 -12.70 9.78 8.22
N TYR A 238 -12.65 9.43 6.93
CA TYR A 238 -13.72 9.63 5.96
C TYR A 238 -13.68 8.59 4.84
N PRO A 239 -14.72 8.51 3.99
CA PRO A 239 -14.70 7.71 2.78
C PRO A 239 -13.54 8.02 1.84
N LEU A 240 -12.68 7.03 1.56
CA LEU A 240 -11.60 7.09 0.57
C LEU A 240 -11.87 6.12 -0.59
N PRO A 241 -12.33 6.62 -1.76
CA PRO A 241 -12.38 5.85 -3.00
C PRO A 241 -11.01 5.33 -3.47
N GLU A 242 -9.92 6.03 -3.14
CA GLU A 242 -8.55 5.67 -3.51
C GLU A 242 -8.08 4.37 -2.86
N LYS A 243 -8.68 3.97 -1.72
CA LYS A 243 -8.46 2.66 -1.08
C LYS A 243 -9.27 1.58 -1.80
N SER A 244 -8.72 1.11 -2.91
CA SER A 244 -9.32 0.17 -3.86
C SER A 244 -9.55 -1.23 -3.26
N ILE A 245 -8.66 -1.71 -2.40
CA ILE A 245 -8.79 -3.01 -1.73
C ILE A 245 -9.26 -2.80 -0.29
N ARG A 246 -10.32 -3.52 0.10
CA ARG A 246 -10.84 -3.54 1.46
C ARG A 246 -11.09 -4.98 1.89
N GLY A 247 -10.05 -5.63 2.38
CA GLY A 247 -10.12 -6.95 2.99
C GLY A 247 -9.63 -6.91 4.42
N VAL A 248 -10.37 -7.53 5.34
CA VAL A 248 -9.91 -7.73 6.72
C VAL A 248 -8.91 -8.90 6.71
N ASN A 249 -7.74 -8.71 7.32
CA ASN A 249 -6.80 -9.79 7.70
C ASN A 249 -6.06 -10.59 6.61
N HIS A 250 -6.19 -10.25 5.32
CA HIS A 250 -5.41 -10.93 4.27
C HIS A 250 -3.95 -10.48 4.20
N PHE A 251 -3.70 -9.19 4.45
CA PHE A 251 -2.37 -8.61 4.38
C PHE A 251 -1.66 -8.73 5.74
N ASN A 252 -0.79 -9.74 5.84
CA ASN A 252 0.09 -9.99 6.97
C ASN A 252 1.53 -10.21 6.46
N PRO A 253 2.31 -9.16 6.19
CA PRO A 253 3.64 -9.31 5.62
C PRO A 253 4.61 -10.04 6.56
N ALA A 254 4.38 -9.99 7.88
CA ALA A 254 5.16 -10.74 8.86
C ALA A 254 5.07 -12.26 8.70
N SER A 255 4.02 -12.81 8.06
CA SER A 255 3.92 -14.24 7.79
C SER A 255 4.86 -14.71 6.67
N GLY A 256 5.30 -13.80 5.79
CA GLY A 256 6.04 -14.13 4.57
C GLY A 256 5.22 -14.92 3.52
N ILE A 257 3.91 -15.07 3.72
CA ILE A 257 3.03 -15.91 2.89
C ILE A 257 1.73 -15.18 2.61
N MET A 258 1.42 -14.97 1.33
CA MET A 258 0.13 -14.43 0.90
C MET A 258 -0.90 -15.57 0.82
N PRO A 259 -2.11 -15.42 1.41
CA PRO A 259 -3.17 -16.41 1.27
C PRO A 259 -3.44 -16.83 -0.19
N ARG A 260 -3.74 -18.11 -0.41
CA ARG A 260 -4.11 -18.61 -1.75
C ARG A 260 -5.43 -18.02 -2.23
N SER A 261 -6.35 -17.69 -1.34
CA SER A 261 -7.61 -17.04 -1.67
C SER A 261 -7.86 -15.90 -0.71
N VAL A 262 -8.25 -14.75 -1.26
CA VAL A 262 -8.53 -13.54 -0.49
C VAL A 262 -9.91 -13.03 -0.83
N ARG A 263 -10.74 -12.84 0.19
CA ARG A 263 -12.01 -12.14 0.05
C ARG A 263 -11.80 -10.66 0.28
N VAL A 264 -11.94 -9.86 -0.77
CA VAL A 264 -11.82 -8.40 -0.70
C VAL A 264 -13.11 -7.73 -1.14
N SER A 265 -13.41 -6.60 -0.52
CA SER A 265 -14.34 -5.62 -1.07
C SER A 265 -13.57 -4.59 -1.91
N ASN A 266 -14.24 -4.01 -2.89
CA ASN A 266 -13.71 -2.92 -3.70
C ASN A 266 -14.74 -1.78 -3.68
N ARG A 267 -14.40 -0.64 -3.06
CA ARG A 267 -15.36 0.43 -2.75
C ARG A 267 -15.79 1.23 -3.98
N THR A 268 -15.04 1.17 -5.08
CA THR A 268 -15.46 1.79 -6.34
C THR A 268 -16.77 1.16 -6.88
N LEU A 269 -17.23 0.05 -6.27
CA LEU A 269 -18.44 -0.70 -6.63
C LEU A 269 -19.68 -0.42 -5.73
N GLY A 270 -19.71 0.60 -4.86
CA GLY A 270 -20.86 0.79 -3.95
C GLY A 270 -21.27 2.23 -3.66
N LYS A 271 -22.42 2.68 -4.19
CA LYS A 271 -23.09 3.95 -3.81
C LYS A 271 -23.38 4.01 -2.30
N ASN A 272 -23.94 2.92 -1.75
CA ASN A 272 -24.39 2.82 -0.35
C ASN A 272 -23.29 2.94 0.71
N GLN A 273 -22.01 3.00 0.31
CA GLN A 273 -20.90 3.22 1.23
C GLN A 273 -20.23 4.58 1.05
N VAL A 274 -20.33 5.26 -0.10
CA VAL A 274 -19.89 6.67 -0.22
C VAL A 274 -20.68 7.55 0.76
N GLU A 275 -21.90 7.13 1.10
CA GLU A 275 -22.81 7.79 2.05
C GLU A 275 -22.59 7.40 3.53
N ARG A 276 -21.82 6.34 3.83
CA ARG A 276 -21.52 5.98 5.23
C ARG A 276 -20.47 6.93 5.79
N GLN A 277 -20.92 7.93 6.54
CA GLN A 277 -20.08 8.73 7.41
C GLN A 277 -19.38 7.82 8.43
N ILE A 278 -18.05 7.84 8.45
CA ILE A 278 -17.25 7.05 9.41
C ILE A 278 -17.24 7.77 10.75
N LEU A 279 -16.80 9.03 10.72
CA LEU A 279 -17.03 10.01 11.78
C LEU A 279 -18.15 10.94 11.31
N LYS A 280 -19.16 11.12 12.16
CA LYS A 280 -20.31 11.97 11.86
C LYS A 280 -19.83 13.42 11.67
N GLY A 281 -20.25 14.06 10.58
CA GLY A 281 -19.87 15.44 10.25
C GLY A 281 -18.49 15.64 9.62
N VAL A 282 -17.74 14.55 9.39
CA VAL A 282 -16.39 14.62 8.80
C VAL A 282 -16.46 14.35 7.30
N ASN A 283 -16.12 15.37 6.51
CA ASN A 283 -16.11 15.28 5.04
C ASN A 283 -14.68 15.42 4.50
N PRO A 284 -14.31 14.65 3.46
CA PRO A 284 -13.01 14.79 2.82
C PRO A 284 -12.88 16.14 2.11
N PHE A 285 -11.65 16.65 2.01
CA PHE A 285 -11.35 17.72 1.06
C PHE A 285 -11.26 17.16 -0.39
N ALA A 286 -11.18 18.07 -1.36
CA ALA A 286 -11.12 17.73 -2.78
C ALA A 286 -9.98 16.75 -3.09
N ILE A 287 -10.21 15.83 -4.03
CA ILE A 287 -9.18 14.90 -4.46
C ILE A 287 -8.08 15.65 -5.23
N ASP A 288 -6.82 15.33 -4.91
CA ASP A 288 -5.67 15.84 -5.65
C ASP A 288 -5.62 15.20 -7.04
N LEU A 289 -5.48 16.04 -8.07
CA LEU A 289 -5.35 15.56 -9.45
C LEU A 289 -4.03 14.83 -9.63
N GLN A 290 -4.04 13.82 -10.51
CA GLN A 290 -2.83 13.12 -10.89
C GLN A 290 -2.02 14.00 -11.85
N ALA A 291 -0.70 14.02 -11.64
CA ALA A 291 0.23 14.54 -12.62
C ALA A 291 0.27 13.65 -13.87
N GLU A 292 1.01 14.09 -14.89
CA GLU A 292 1.17 13.36 -16.16
C GLU A 292 1.65 11.90 -15.94
N HIS A 293 2.54 11.70 -14.97
CA HIS A 293 3.09 10.40 -14.59
C HIS A 293 2.24 9.62 -13.56
N GLY A 294 0.99 10.02 -13.32
CA GLY A 294 0.02 9.29 -12.48
C GLY A 294 0.07 9.55 -10.98
N PHE A 295 1.17 10.11 -10.46
CA PHE A 295 1.29 10.43 -9.03
C PHE A 295 0.59 11.74 -8.65
N ASN A 296 -0.11 11.76 -7.52
CA ASN A 296 -0.85 12.91 -7.00
C ASN A 296 -0.19 13.59 -5.78
N ASN A 297 1.10 13.30 -5.54
CA ASN A 297 1.88 13.87 -4.45
C ASN A 297 3.04 14.75 -4.95
N GLN A 298 2.95 15.29 -6.17
CA GLN A 298 4.01 16.13 -6.74
C GLN A 298 3.98 17.55 -6.16
N GLY A 299 5.11 17.99 -5.58
CA GLY A 299 5.20 19.29 -4.90
C GLY A 299 4.93 20.50 -5.79
N GLU A 300 5.33 20.44 -7.06
CA GLU A 300 5.10 21.51 -8.05
C GLU A 300 3.61 21.74 -8.34
N GLN A 301 2.76 20.73 -8.15
CA GLN A 301 1.33 20.78 -8.44
C GLN A 301 0.48 20.98 -7.17
N LEU A 302 1.02 20.62 -6.02
CA LEU A 302 0.31 20.70 -4.73
C LEU A 302 0.43 22.09 -4.10
N SER A 303 -0.19 23.09 -4.74
CA SER A 303 -0.43 24.40 -4.12
C SER A 303 -1.53 24.34 -3.06
N THR A 304 -1.58 25.35 -2.19
CA THR A 304 -2.61 25.47 -1.15
C THR A 304 -3.30 26.82 -1.28
N SER A 305 -4.56 26.81 -1.72
CA SER A 305 -5.39 28.00 -1.74
C SER A 305 -5.91 28.33 -0.33
N THR A 306 -6.33 29.58 -0.12
CA THR A 306 -6.98 30.02 1.12
C THR A 306 -8.21 29.17 1.46
N ILE A 307 -9.00 28.80 0.44
CA ILE A 307 -10.18 27.94 0.58
C ILE A 307 -9.79 26.55 1.08
N LEU A 308 -8.68 25.99 0.59
CA LEU A 308 -8.20 24.68 1.05
C LEU A 308 -7.70 24.74 2.49
N LEU A 309 -6.99 25.79 2.89
CA LEU A 309 -6.58 26.00 4.29
C LEU A 309 -7.79 26.08 5.23
N GLU A 310 -8.81 26.84 4.85
CA GLU A 310 -10.05 26.93 5.62
C GLU A 310 -10.74 25.56 5.73
N SER A 311 -10.77 24.80 4.63
CA SER A 311 -11.34 23.45 4.59
C SER A 311 -10.58 22.49 5.51
N LEU A 312 -9.25 22.56 5.55
CA LEU A 312 -8.40 21.74 6.42
C LEU A 312 -8.58 22.10 7.90
N LEU A 313 -8.75 23.40 8.22
CA LEU A 313 -9.06 23.83 9.59
C LEU A 313 -10.43 23.33 10.05
N LYS A 314 -11.47 23.49 9.20
CA LYS A 314 -12.81 22.96 9.47
C LYS A 314 -12.80 21.45 9.63
N LEU A 315 -12.00 20.75 8.82
CA LEU A 315 -11.81 19.31 8.89
C LEU A 315 -11.14 18.88 10.20
N GLY A 316 -10.08 19.55 10.63
CA GLY A 316 -9.41 19.26 11.90
C GLY A 316 -10.37 19.34 13.08
N ARG A 317 -11.24 20.36 13.12
CA ARG A 317 -12.30 20.52 14.13
C ARG A 317 -13.36 19.44 14.03
N SER A 318 -13.91 19.20 12.84
CA SER A 318 -14.98 18.21 12.67
C SER A 318 -14.55 16.79 13.07
N ILE A 319 -13.26 16.45 12.92
CA ILE A 319 -12.72 15.15 13.35
C ILE A 319 -12.81 14.99 14.87
N VAL A 320 -12.28 15.96 15.63
CA VAL A 320 -12.21 15.86 17.10
C VAL A 320 -13.54 16.12 17.79
N ASP A 321 -14.40 16.93 17.17
CA ASP A 321 -15.74 17.28 17.68
C ASP A 321 -16.81 16.27 17.21
N SER A 322 -16.43 15.26 16.41
CA SER A 322 -17.37 14.23 16.00
C SER A 322 -17.92 13.49 17.23
N PRO A 323 -19.25 13.30 17.36
CA PRO A 323 -19.85 12.61 18.50
C PRO A 323 -19.30 11.20 18.77
N ASN A 324 -18.75 10.56 17.73
CA ASN A 324 -18.20 9.21 17.81
C ASN A 324 -16.68 9.20 18.07
N PHE A 325 -16.02 10.36 18.10
CA PHE A 325 -14.56 10.49 18.16
C PHE A 325 -13.96 9.75 19.36
N ASP A 326 -14.47 9.98 20.57
CA ASP A 326 -13.90 9.40 21.81
C ASP A 326 -13.98 7.87 21.79
N SER A 327 -15.07 7.31 21.27
CA SER A 327 -15.21 5.86 21.08
C SER A 327 -14.34 5.32 19.94
N TYR A 328 -13.81 6.17 19.07
CA TYR A 328 -13.09 5.80 17.85
C TYR A 328 -11.57 5.91 18.00
N THR A 329 -11.09 6.78 18.90
CA THR A 329 -9.67 6.92 19.24
C THR A 329 -9.27 6.01 20.41
N LYS A 330 -8.02 5.53 20.43
CA LYS A 330 -7.42 4.89 21.62
C LYS A 330 -6.89 5.89 22.64
N LEU A 331 -6.92 7.19 22.32
CA LEU A 331 -6.35 8.25 23.15
C LEU A 331 -7.34 8.86 24.14
N ALA A 332 -8.62 8.46 24.09
CA ALA A 332 -9.69 9.04 24.92
C ALA A 332 -9.36 8.97 26.42
N ASP A 333 -8.95 7.79 26.89
CA ASP A 333 -8.63 7.55 28.31
C ASP A 333 -7.17 7.82 28.69
N THR A 334 -6.38 8.37 27.76
CA THR A 334 -4.96 8.70 27.98
C THR A 334 -4.69 10.16 27.67
N PHE A 335 -4.36 10.50 26.43
CA PHE A 335 -4.01 11.86 26.04
C PHE A 335 -5.14 12.86 26.32
N PHE A 336 -6.41 12.51 26.11
CA PHE A 336 -7.55 13.42 26.32
C PHE A 336 -8.12 13.40 27.75
N LYS A 337 -7.64 12.51 28.61
CA LYS A 337 -8.09 12.38 30.00
C LYS A 337 -7.38 13.41 30.86
N GLU A 338 -8.11 14.04 31.78
CA GLU A 338 -7.52 14.93 32.77
C GLU A 338 -6.64 14.11 33.75
N ASP A 339 -5.40 14.57 33.91
CA ASP A 339 -4.36 13.98 34.74
C ASP A 339 -3.42 15.07 35.28
N ASP A 340 -2.55 14.71 36.23
CA ASP A 340 -1.60 15.63 36.86
C ASP A 340 -0.34 15.90 36.01
N ILE A 341 -0.30 15.39 34.77
CA ILE A 341 0.85 15.57 33.88
C ILE A 341 0.87 17.02 33.39
N PRO A 342 1.99 17.76 33.56
CA PRO A 342 2.11 19.11 33.03
C PRO A 342 1.82 19.15 31.52
N ILE A 343 1.00 20.12 31.09
CA ILE A 343 0.54 20.18 29.70
C ILE A 343 1.68 20.18 28.68
N LYS A 344 2.81 20.85 28.99
CA LYS A 344 3.99 20.88 28.12
C LYS A 344 4.62 19.51 27.94
N GLU A 345 4.66 18.70 28.99
CA GLU A 345 5.17 17.33 28.94
C GLU A 345 4.24 16.43 28.13
N LYS A 346 2.93 16.64 28.24
CA LYS A 346 1.91 15.93 27.44
C LYS A 346 1.97 16.31 25.96
N LEU A 347 2.15 17.60 25.65
CA LEU A 347 2.14 18.11 24.26
C LEU A 347 3.45 17.84 23.51
N ARG A 348 4.61 17.84 24.16
CA ARG A 348 5.90 17.66 23.47
C ARG A 348 5.99 16.38 22.61
N PRO A 349 5.70 15.17 23.12
CA PRO A 349 5.75 13.96 22.31
C PRO A 349 4.68 13.96 21.21
N PHE A 350 3.48 14.47 21.50
CA PHE A 350 2.40 14.58 20.52
C PHE A 350 2.79 15.49 19.34
N LEU A 351 3.27 16.70 19.64
CA LEU A 351 3.70 17.67 18.63
C LEU A 351 4.96 17.21 17.89
N GLY A 352 5.88 16.52 18.56
CA GLY A 352 7.08 15.95 17.94
C GLY A 352 6.73 14.90 16.88
N LYS A 353 5.76 14.04 17.20
CA LYS A 353 5.21 13.06 16.24
C LYS A 353 4.42 13.75 15.12
N ALA A 354 3.55 14.72 15.46
CA ALA A 354 2.74 15.43 14.48
C ALA A 354 3.59 16.20 13.46
N PHE A 355 4.61 16.93 13.93
CA PHE A 355 5.49 17.76 13.08
C PHE A 355 6.71 17.01 12.54
N ARG A 356 6.89 15.75 12.98
CA ARG A 356 7.92 14.81 12.52
C ARG A 356 9.33 15.35 12.73
N ARG A 357 9.51 16.16 13.78
CA ARG A 357 10.76 16.87 14.09
C ARG A 357 10.79 17.25 15.58
N PRO A 358 11.96 17.60 16.14
CA PRO A 358 12.05 18.16 17.49
C PRO A 358 11.18 19.41 17.64
N VAL A 359 10.47 19.50 18.76
CA VAL A 359 9.60 20.65 19.06
C VAL A 359 10.42 21.72 19.75
N THR A 360 10.48 22.92 19.17
CA THR A 360 11.14 24.08 19.79
C THR A 360 10.32 24.61 20.96
N GLU A 361 10.97 25.22 21.96
CA GLU A 361 10.27 25.80 23.13
C GLU A 361 9.25 26.87 22.71
N ILE A 362 9.56 27.67 21.68
CA ILE A 362 8.64 28.67 21.14
C ILE A 362 7.36 28.01 20.62
N ALA A 363 7.49 26.91 19.86
CA ALA A 363 6.34 26.19 19.35
C ALA A 363 5.55 25.53 20.48
N LEU A 364 6.24 24.90 21.44
CA LEU A 364 5.59 24.24 22.58
C LEU A 364 4.81 25.24 23.45
N ASN A 365 5.42 26.38 23.79
CA ASN A 365 4.78 27.44 24.55
C ASN A 365 3.54 27.99 23.82
N ARG A 366 3.59 28.13 22.50
CA ARG A 366 2.43 28.57 21.71
C ARG A 366 1.22 27.62 21.86
N TYR A 367 1.45 26.31 21.72
CA TYR A 367 0.36 25.32 21.84
C TYR A 367 -0.10 25.14 23.30
N ALA A 368 0.81 25.24 24.27
CA ALA A 368 0.46 25.21 25.70
C ALA A 368 -0.38 26.43 26.11
N ASN A 369 -0.01 27.63 25.68
CA ASN A 369 -0.79 28.84 25.95
C ASN A 369 -2.17 28.78 25.26
N TYR A 370 -2.24 28.21 24.06
CA TYR A 370 -3.51 27.99 23.39
C TYR A 370 -4.40 27.01 24.16
N TYR A 371 -3.84 25.91 24.66
CA TYR A 371 -4.55 24.99 25.56
C TYR A 371 -5.12 25.72 26.78
N GLU A 372 -4.32 26.53 27.48
CA GLU A 372 -4.80 27.24 28.69
C GLU A 372 -5.96 28.19 28.38
N SER A 373 -5.86 28.94 27.26
CA SER A 373 -6.94 29.81 26.80
C SER A 373 -8.21 29.03 26.49
N GLU A 374 -8.10 27.86 25.84
CA GLU A 374 -9.26 27.03 25.53
C GLU A 374 -9.82 26.32 26.77
N LYS A 375 -8.98 25.96 27.75
CA LYS A 375 -9.43 25.41 29.04
C LYS A 375 -10.27 26.43 29.79
N GLN A 376 -9.86 27.70 29.80
CA GLN A 376 -10.64 28.80 30.41
C GLN A 376 -11.98 29.03 29.71
N LYS A 377 -12.04 28.92 28.37
CA LYS A 377 -13.28 29.15 27.60
C LYS A 377 -14.28 27.99 27.70
N THR A 378 -13.78 26.76 27.66
CA THR A 378 -14.62 25.55 27.56
C THR A 378 -14.90 24.91 28.92
N SER A 379 -14.14 25.29 29.95
CA SER A 379 -14.15 24.64 31.27
C SER A 379 -13.93 23.12 31.21
N SER A 380 -13.29 22.62 30.15
CA SER A 380 -13.12 21.19 29.88
C SER A 380 -11.70 20.90 29.38
N HIS A 381 -10.96 20.08 30.12
CA HIS A 381 -9.62 19.62 29.73
C HIS A 381 -9.65 18.90 28.37
N SER A 382 -10.57 17.96 28.22
CA SER A 382 -10.70 17.15 27.01
C SER A 382 -11.03 18.02 25.79
N GLN A 383 -11.97 18.97 25.92
CA GLN A 383 -12.32 19.85 24.80
C GLN A 383 -11.18 20.82 24.45
N ALA A 384 -10.48 21.36 25.44
CA ALA A 384 -9.31 22.21 25.20
C ALA A 384 -8.21 21.46 24.43
N LEU A 385 -7.94 20.21 24.79
CA LEU A 385 -7.00 19.36 24.04
C LEU A 385 -7.50 19.02 22.64
N LYS A 386 -8.79 18.74 22.45
CA LYS A 386 -9.39 18.55 21.11
C LYS A 386 -9.15 19.78 20.23
N ASN A 387 -9.34 20.99 20.77
CA ASN A 387 -9.07 22.24 20.04
C ASN A 387 -7.59 22.39 19.67
N VAL A 388 -6.67 22.03 20.57
CA VAL A 388 -5.21 22.00 20.31
C VAL A 388 -4.86 20.99 19.21
N VAL A 389 -5.50 19.82 19.20
CA VAL A 389 -5.34 18.81 18.14
C VAL A 389 -5.83 19.36 16.81
N ALA A 390 -7.02 19.97 16.76
CA ALA A 390 -7.54 20.58 15.55
C ALA A 390 -6.59 21.66 14.98
N ALA A 391 -6.04 22.51 15.85
CA ALA A 391 -5.03 23.51 15.47
C ALA A 391 -3.72 22.87 15.00
N THR A 392 -3.33 21.73 15.57
CA THR A 392 -2.16 20.96 15.13
C THR A 392 -2.37 20.39 13.73
N LEU A 393 -3.53 19.81 13.45
CA LEU A 393 -3.88 19.22 12.14
C LEU A 393 -3.99 20.26 11.01
N ALA A 394 -4.31 21.51 11.35
CA ALA A 394 -4.36 22.62 10.40
C ALA A 394 -3.01 23.33 10.22
N SER A 395 -2.01 23.00 11.03
CA SER A 395 -0.71 23.66 11.01
C SER A 395 0.08 23.33 9.75
N PRO A 396 0.76 24.31 9.11
CA PRO A 396 1.70 24.02 8.01
C PRO A 396 2.77 23.00 8.39
N LYS A 397 3.20 22.97 9.66
CA LYS A 397 4.16 21.99 10.17
C LYS A 397 3.64 20.54 10.14
N PHE A 398 2.32 20.35 10.20
CA PHE A 398 1.68 19.06 10.04
C PHE A 398 1.36 18.76 8.57
N LEU A 399 0.83 19.75 7.83
CA LEU A 399 0.36 19.58 6.46
C LEU A 399 1.49 19.40 5.45
N TYR A 400 2.63 20.06 5.65
CA TYR A 400 3.72 20.08 4.70
C TYR A 400 4.83 19.09 5.05
N VAL A 401 5.37 18.51 3.99
CA VAL A 401 6.67 17.84 3.92
C VAL A 401 7.66 18.92 3.49
N VAL A 402 8.50 19.33 4.42
CA VAL A 402 9.53 20.35 4.20
C VAL A 402 10.84 19.73 4.60
N GLU A 403 11.82 19.85 3.72
CA GLU A 403 13.20 19.46 3.96
C GLU A 403 14.07 20.71 3.85
N GLU A 404 15.11 20.79 4.67
CA GLU A 404 16.01 21.93 4.69
C GLU A 404 16.81 21.98 3.37
N LYS A 405 16.67 23.09 2.65
CA LYS A 405 17.58 23.44 1.56
C LYS A 405 18.71 24.29 2.15
N SER A 406 19.97 23.98 1.88
CA SER A 406 20.93 25.07 1.67
C SER A 406 20.92 25.46 0.20
N GLU A 407 21.55 26.58 -0.11
CA GLU A 407 21.77 27.16 -1.44
C GLU A 407 21.67 26.16 -2.61
N ALA A 408 21.03 26.61 -3.70
CA ALA A 408 20.63 25.84 -4.88
C ALA A 408 21.74 24.98 -5.56
N SER A 409 22.99 25.05 -5.10
CA SER A 409 24.17 24.41 -5.63
C SER A 409 24.81 23.34 -4.71
N LYS A 410 24.39 23.17 -3.45
CA LYS A 410 24.96 22.15 -2.54
C LYS A 410 23.98 21.03 -2.24
N LYS A 411 24.29 19.81 -2.73
CA LYS A 411 23.59 18.58 -2.34
C LYS A 411 23.92 18.25 -0.88
N ILE A 412 23.03 18.56 0.05
CA ILE A 412 23.16 18.21 1.47
C ILE A 412 22.46 16.87 1.73
N PRO A 413 23.08 15.93 2.46
CA PRO A 413 22.42 14.71 2.91
C PRO A 413 21.24 15.04 3.84
N LEU A 414 20.12 14.33 3.68
CA LEU A 414 18.99 14.43 4.60
C LEU A 414 19.41 14.24 6.06
N SER A 415 18.78 14.99 6.95
CA SER A 415 18.78 14.70 8.37
C SER A 415 18.10 13.36 8.66
N ASP A 416 18.41 12.76 9.81
CA ASP A 416 17.78 11.50 10.22
C ASP A 416 16.25 11.63 10.38
N TYR A 417 15.72 12.83 10.69
CA TYR A 417 14.28 13.10 10.75
C TYR A 417 13.65 13.14 9.36
N GLU A 418 14.29 13.77 8.39
CA GLU A 418 13.80 13.81 7.01
C GLU A 418 13.86 12.42 6.36
N LEU A 419 14.92 11.66 6.63
CA LEU A 419 15.02 10.27 6.20
C LEU A 419 13.89 9.41 6.82
N ALA A 420 13.62 9.55 8.12
CA ALA A 420 12.51 8.88 8.77
C ALA A 420 11.16 9.24 8.11
N GLN A 421 10.95 10.52 7.84
CA GLN A 421 9.74 11.01 7.18
C GLN A 421 9.59 10.43 5.77
N ARG A 422 10.65 10.41 4.97
CA ARG A 422 10.62 9.80 3.63
C ARG A 422 10.30 8.33 3.66
N LEU A 423 10.96 7.57 4.54
CA LEU A 423 10.70 6.14 4.70
C LEU A 423 9.24 5.87 5.08
N ALA A 424 8.70 6.64 6.02
CA ALA A 424 7.31 6.49 6.46
C ALA A 424 6.30 6.87 5.37
N LEU A 425 6.53 7.95 4.62
CA LEU A 425 5.64 8.34 3.54
C LEU A 425 5.70 7.38 2.36
N PHE A 426 6.89 6.88 2.03
CA PHE A 426 7.06 5.91 0.96
C PHE A 426 6.45 4.55 1.32
N LEU A 427 6.85 3.96 2.45
CA LEU A 427 6.45 2.60 2.81
C LEU A 427 5.04 2.53 3.39
N TRP A 428 4.61 3.55 4.15
CA TRP A 428 3.34 3.53 4.89
C TRP A 428 2.34 4.61 4.44
N SER A 429 2.76 5.55 3.59
CA SER A 429 1.95 6.74 3.23
C SER A 429 1.35 7.41 4.47
N SER A 430 2.17 7.55 5.51
CA SER A 430 1.79 8.06 6.83
C SER A 430 3.01 8.66 7.54
N ILE A 431 2.82 9.12 8.77
CA ILE A 431 3.88 9.65 9.62
C ILE A 431 4.75 8.53 10.22
N PRO A 432 6.03 8.82 10.55
CA PRO A 432 6.89 7.92 11.30
C PRO A 432 6.25 7.46 12.62
N ASP A 433 6.51 6.21 13.00
CA ASP A 433 6.18 5.73 14.34
C ASP A 433 7.26 6.11 15.36
N GLU A 434 6.96 5.87 16.63
CA GLU A 434 7.82 6.24 17.75
C GLU A 434 9.20 5.56 17.68
N ALA A 435 9.26 4.30 17.26
CA ALA A 435 10.52 3.58 17.08
C ALA A 435 11.41 4.28 16.06
N LEU A 436 10.86 4.62 14.89
CA LEU A 436 11.63 5.31 13.84
C LEU A 436 12.05 6.73 14.26
N ILE A 437 11.16 7.46 14.94
CA ILE A 437 11.46 8.80 15.49
C ILE A 437 12.58 8.71 16.54
N SER A 438 12.56 7.71 17.43
CA SER A 438 13.57 7.55 18.47
C SER A 438 14.96 7.27 17.88
N VAL A 439 15.04 6.44 16.84
CA VAL A 439 16.29 6.18 16.11
C VAL A 439 16.78 7.45 15.39
N ALA A 440 15.87 8.21 14.78
CA ALA A 440 16.19 9.48 14.14
C ALA A 440 16.70 10.52 15.15
N GLN A 441 16.07 10.63 16.31
CA GLN A 441 16.46 11.53 17.40
C GLN A 441 17.88 11.24 17.91
N LYS A 442 18.30 9.97 17.90
CA LYS A 442 19.65 9.57 18.30
C LYS A 442 20.71 9.81 17.20
N GLY A 443 20.31 10.27 16.01
CA GLY A 443 21.21 10.47 14.87
C GLY A 443 21.78 9.14 14.32
N GLN A 444 21.04 8.05 14.44
CA GLN A 444 21.53 6.70 14.13
C GLN A 444 20.88 6.10 12.87
N LEU A 445 19.84 6.72 12.31
CA LEU A 445 19.05 6.11 11.23
C LEU A 445 19.86 5.92 9.94
N ARG A 446 20.82 6.81 9.66
CA ARG A 446 21.72 6.70 8.50
C ARG A 446 22.75 5.58 8.59
N LYS A 447 22.92 4.92 9.75
CA LYS A 447 23.84 3.77 9.86
C LYS A 447 23.28 2.59 9.05
N PRO A 448 24.04 1.98 8.12
CA PRO A 448 23.52 0.98 7.18
C PRO A 448 22.76 -0.18 7.84
N ASP A 449 23.29 -0.76 8.91
CA ASP A 449 22.65 -1.89 9.60
C ASP A 449 21.34 -1.48 10.28
N ILE A 450 21.28 -0.27 10.84
CA ILE A 450 20.10 0.28 11.48
C ILE A 450 19.05 0.62 10.43
N LEU A 451 19.44 1.27 9.34
CA LEU A 451 18.57 1.59 8.21
C LEU A 451 17.93 0.31 7.65
N LYS A 452 18.74 -0.71 7.35
CA LYS A 452 18.27 -2.00 6.83
C LYS A 452 17.30 -2.68 7.79
N ARG A 453 17.60 -2.64 9.10
CA ARG A 453 16.71 -3.19 10.14
C ARG A 453 15.38 -2.46 10.20
N GLU A 454 15.38 -1.12 10.20
CA GLU A 454 14.15 -0.33 10.24
C GLU A 454 13.31 -0.52 8.97
N ILE A 455 13.93 -0.53 7.79
CA ILE A 455 13.22 -0.83 6.52
C ILE A 455 12.55 -2.20 6.59
N ARG A 456 13.27 -3.24 7.04
CA ARG A 456 12.71 -4.59 7.18
C ARG A 456 11.54 -4.60 8.17
N ARG A 457 11.69 -3.97 9.33
CA ARG A 457 10.61 -3.83 10.32
C ARG A 457 9.39 -3.15 9.70
N MET A 458 9.60 -2.08 8.95
CA MET A 458 8.52 -1.32 8.32
C MET A 458 7.80 -2.09 7.22
N LEU A 459 8.53 -2.87 6.41
CA LEU A 459 7.95 -3.75 5.40
C LEU A 459 7.11 -4.88 6.01
N LEU A 460 7.51 -5.38 7.19
CA LEU A 460 6.78 -6.41 7.95
C LEU A 460 5.59 -5.86 8.76
N ASP A 461 5.40 -4.54 8.80
CA ASP A 461 4.22 -3.89 9.39
C ASP A 461 3.04 -3.89 8.41
N ARG A 462 1.81 -4.07 8.90
CA ARG A 462 0.60 -4.08 8.05
C ARG A 462 0.39 -2.75 7.31
N ARG A 463 0.95 -1.64 7.78
CA ARG A 463 0.93 -0.34 7.10
C ARG A 463 1.66 -0.37 5.76
N SER A 464 2.57 -1.33 5.52
CA SER A 464 3.27 -1.49 4.24
C SER A 464 2.35 -1.85 3.06
N ARG A 465 1.08 -2.18 3.33
CA ARG A 465 0.03 -2.29 2.31
C ARG A 465 -0.19 -1.00 1.53
N ALA A 466 0.25 0.14 2.06
CA ALA A 466 0.23 1.40 1.31
C ALA A 466 1.04 1.32 -0.01
N LEU A 467 2.04 0.44 -0.10
CA LEU A 467 2.78 0.21 -1.35
C LEU A 467 1.89 -0.35 -2.46
N SER A 468 0.95 -1.26 -2.16
CA SER A 468 -0.01 -1.74 -3.16
C SER A 468 -1.12 -0.71 -3.37
N GLU A 469 -1.79 -0.29 -2.30
CA GLU A 469 -3.01 0.53 -2.37
C GLU A 469 -2.76 1.97 -2.84
N ASN A 470 -1.60 2.54 -2.54
CA ASN A 470 -1.28 3.92 -2.90
C ASN A 470 -0.24 4.00 -4.02
N PHE A 471 0.94 3.40 -3.83
CA PHE A 471 2.02 3.49 -4.81
C PHE A 471 1.72 2.72 -6.09
N ALA A 472 1.53 1.39 -6.03
CA ALA A 472 1.34 0.56 -7.22
C ALA A 472 0.07 0.94 -7.99
N ARG A 473 -1.00 1.30 -7.27
CA ARG A 473 -2.24 1.80 -7.87
C ARG A 473 -2.02 3.04 -8.74
N GLN A 474 -1.21 4.00 -8.27
CA GLN A 474 -0.90 5.24 -9.00
C GLN A 474 0.12 5.00 -10.11
N TRP A 475 1.18 4.23 -9.81
CA TRP A 475 2.20 3.84 -10.78
C TRP A 475 1.59 3.13 -11.99
N LEU A 476 0.69 2.18 -11.75
CA LEU A 476 -0.04 1.48 -12.81
C LEU A 476 -1.21 2.30 -13.38
N ARG A 477 -1.46 3.53 -12.90
CA ARG A 477 -2.54 4.43 -13.35
C ARG A 477 -3.93 3.79 -13.30
N LEU A 478 -4.17 2.90 -12.33
CA LEU A 478 -5.41 2.13 -12.23
C LEU A 478 -6.65 3.00 -11.98
N ASP A 479 -6.46 4.25 -11.56
CA ASP A 479 -7.51 5.27 -11.46
C ASP A 479 -8.24 5.52 -12.78
N GLN A 480 -7.57 5.35 -13.92
CA GLN A 480 -8.17 5.54 -15.24
C GLN A 480 -9.27 4.52 -15.54
N LEU A 481 -9.35 3.40 -14.80
CA LEU A 481 -10.48 2.48 -14.90
C LEU A 481 -11.81 3.11 -14.51
N VAL A 482 -11.79 4.18 -13.70
CA VAL A 482 -13.00 4.92 -13.32
C VAL A 482 -13.61 5.63 -14.53
N THR A 483 -12.81 6.05 -15.51
CA THR A 483 -13.29 6.73 -16.73
C THR A 483 -13.25 5.82 -17.97
N ALA A 484 -12.66 4.63 -17.87
CA ALA A 484 -12.73 3.61 -18.92
C ALA A 484 -14.16 3.04 -19.03
N VAL A 485 -14.87 3.42 -20.08
CA VAL A 485 -16.27 3.04 -20.34
C VAL A 485 -16.35 2.41 -21.75
N PRO A 486 -16.28 1.07 -21.86
CA PRO A 486 -16.62 0.36 -23.09
C PRO A 486 -18.07 0.64 -23.50
N ASP A 487 -18.31 0.77 -24.80
CA ASP A 487 -19.65 1.01 -25.34
C ASP A 487 -20.66 -0.07 -24.89
N PHE A 488 -21.79 0.37 -24.34
CA PHE A 488 -22.75 -0.54 -23.73
C PHE A 488 -23.45 -1.42 -24.76
N ASP A 489 -23.87 -0.85 -25.89
CA ASP A 489 -24.62 -1.56 -26.92
C ASP A 489 -23.76 -2.66 -27.56
N ARG A 490 -22.47 -2.38 -27.76
CA ARG A 490 -21.52 -3.35 -28.29
C ARG A 490 -21.01 -4.35 -27.25
N PHE A 491 -20.82 -3.92 -26.00
CA PHE A 491 -20.18 -4.72 -24.95
C PHE A 491 -21.08 -4.96 -23.74
N GLY A 492 -22.38 -5.17 -23.93
CA GLY A 492 -23.35 -5.35 -22.83
C GLY A 492 -23.00 -6.46 -21.83
N GLN A 493 -22.24 -7.48 -22.24
CA GLN A 493 -21.70 -8.54 -21.38
C GLN A 493 -20.63 -8.07 -20.37
N TYR A 494 -20.00 -6.93 -20.61
CA TYR A 494 -19.06 -6.28 -19.68
C TYR A 494 -19.78 -5.58 -18.52
N TYR A 495 -21.08 -5.35 -18.64
CA TYR A 495 -21.90 -4.77 -17.58
C TYR A 495 -22.62 -5.87 -16.81
N ALA A 496 -23.05 -5.58 -15.59
CA ALA A 496 -24.02 -6.36 -14.83
C ALA A 496 -25.17 -5.45 -14.37
N ARG A 497 -26.39 -5.97 -14.36
CA ARG A 497 -27.57 -5.25 -13.86
C ARG A 497 -27.84 -5.65 -12.40
N ILE A 498 -27.82 -4.68 -11.49
CA ILE A 498 -28.14 -4.89 -10.07
C ILE A 498 -29.27 -3.92 -9.72
N GLY A 499 -30.47 -4.47 -9.52
CA GLY A 499 -31.69 -3.66 -9.44
C GLY A 499 -31.95 -2.90 -10.75
N CYS A 500 -32.12 -1.58 -10.63
CA CYS A 500 -32.28 -0.66 -11.77
C CYS A 500 -30.94 -0.11 -12.29
N GLU A 501 -29.82 -0.46 -11.64
CA GLU A 501 -28.51 0.12 -11.94
C GLU A 501 -27.65 -0.82 -12.79
N GLN A 502 -26.79 -0.21 -13.61
CA GLN A 502 -25.79 -0.90 -14.41
C GLN A 502 -24.41 -0.72 -13.77
N TRP A 503 -23.73 -1.84 -13.55
CA TRP A 503 -22.42 -1.91 -12.93
C TRP A 503 -21.39 -2.39 -13.93
N LYS A 504 -20.31 -1.63 -14.12
CA LYS A 504 -19.22 -1.99 -15.01
C LYS A 504 -18.26 -3.00 -14.37
N PHE A 505 -17.80 -3.96 -15.15
CA PHE A 505 -16.90 -5.00 -14.68
C PHE A 505 -15.47 -4.49 -14.38
N GLY A 506 -14.98 -3.47 -15.09
CA GLY A 506 -13.56 -3.05 -15.03
C GLY A 506 -13.05 -2.54 -13.69
N LEU A 507 -13.90 -2.02 -12.82
CA LEU A 507 -13.41 -1.53 -11.52
C LEU A 507 -12.88 -2.67 -10.64
N GLN A 508 -13.50 -3.85 -10.71
CA GLN A 508 -13.04 -5.00 -9.92
C GLN A 508 -11.78 -5.66 -10.48
N THR A 509 -11.44 -5.41 -11.75
CA THR A 509 -10.24 -5.97 -12.37
C THR A 509 -8.97 -5.34 -11.81
N MET A 510 -9.04 -4.14 -11.21
CA MET A 510 -7.90 -3.48 -10.57
C MET A 510 -7.30 -4.28 -9.40
N VAL A 511 -8.09 -5.18 -8.80
CA VAL A 511 -7.65 -6.02 -7.68
C VAL A 511 -6.61 -7.06 -8.15
N GLU A 512 -6.69 -7.51 -9.40
CA GLU A 512 -5.78 -8.51 -9.97
C GLU A 512 -4.30 -8.07 -9.90
N PRO A 513 -3.88 -6.94 -10.51
CA PRO A 513 -2.49 -6.50 -10.45
C PRO A 513 -2.06 -6.09 -9.04
N LEU A 514 -2.97 -5.58 -8.21
CA LEU A 514 -2.67 -5.16 -6.85
C LEU A 514 -2.39 -6.35 -5.92
N LEU A 515 -3.18 -7.44 -6.00
CA LEU A 515 -2.90 -8.66 -5.22
C LEU A 515 -1.65 -9.39 -5.73
N LEU A 516 -1.34 -9.31 -7.04
CA LEU A 516 -0.05 -9.77 -7.56
C LEU A 516 1.10 -8.99 -6.92
N PHE A 517 1.01 -7.66 -6.90
CA PHE A 517 2.00 -6.80 -6.24
C PHE A 517 2.16 -7.13 -4.75
N GLU A 518 1.05 -7.27 -4.01
CA GLU A 518 1.08 -7.67 -2.60
C GLU A 518 1.74 -9.03 -2.40
N SER A 519 1.49 -10.00 -3.28
CA SER A 519 2.12 -11.32 -3.18
C SER A 519 3.64 -11.26 -3.39
N ILE A 520 4.11 -10.38 -4.28
CA ILE A 520 5.54 -10.18 -4.53
C ILE A 520 6.20 -9.55 -3.30
N GLN A 521 5.56 -8.52 -2.75
CA GLN A 521 6.02 -7.83 -1.56
C GLN A 521 6.04 -8.73 -0.31
N VAL A 522 4.94 -9.45 -0.05
CA VAL A 522 4.79 -10.28 1.17
C VAL A 522 5.68 -11.52 1.11
N GLU A 523 5.80 -12.16 -0.06
CA GLU A 523 6.54 -13.42 -0.21
C GLU A 523 8.00 -13.20 -0.66
N ASP A 524 8.48 -11.95 -0.68
CA ASP A 524 9.83 -11.56 -1.12
C ASP A 524 10.20 -12.20 -2.48
N ARG A 525 9.29 -12.05 -3.46
CA ARG A 525 9.50 -12.62 -4.80
C ARG A 525 10.20 -11.63 -5.72
N SER A 526 10.71 -12.15 -6.83
CA SER A 526 11.27 -11.31 -7.89
C SER A 526 10.24 -10.31 -8.42
N ILE A 527 10.65 -9.04 -8.52
CA ILE A 527 9.89 -7.97 -9.15
C ILE A 527 9.59 -8.26 -10.63
N MET A 528 10.38 -9.14 -11.28
CA MET A 528 10.17 -9.56 -12.67
C MET A 528 8.83 -10.27 -12.89
N LEU A 529 8.18 -10.76 -11.82
CA LEU A 529 6.82 -11.30 -11.89
C LEU A 529 5.78 -10.22 -12.25
N LEU A 530 6.09 -8.92 -12.11
CA LEU A 530 5.23 -7.87 -12.65
C LEU A 530 5.25 -7.84 -14.19
N ILE A 531 6.26 -8.42 -14.83
CA ILE A 531 6.39 -8.49 -16.30
C ILE A 531 5.95 -9.87 -16.80
N ASP A 532 6.51 -10.94 -16.23
CA ASP A 532 6.24 -12.33 -16.63
C ASP A 532 5.96 -13.19 -15.40
N SER A 533 4.69 -13.23 -14.98
CA SER A 533 4.23 -14.09 -13.90
C SER A 533 3.67 -15.41 -14.42
N ASN A 534 3.94 -16.50 -13.70
CA ASN A 534 3.27 -17.79 -13.88
C ASN A 534 2.02 -17.96 -12.99
N TYR A 535 1.59 -16.92 -12.27
CA TYR A 535 0.36 -16.93 -11.48
C TYR A 535 -0.31 -15.55 -11.44
N SER A 536 -1.62 -15.53 -11.16
CA SER A 536 -2.38 -14.29 -10.91
C SER A 536 -3.45 -14.52 -9.85
N TYR A 537 -3.98 -13.44 -9.27
CA TYR A 537 -5.13 -13.47 -8.36
C TYR A 537 -6.39 -13.08 -9.13
N ARG A 538 -7.33 -14.02 -9.29
CA ARG A 538 -8.56 -13.80 -10.06
C ARG A 538 -9.79 -14.33 -9.33
N SER A 539 -10.87 -13.55 -9.34
CA SER A 539 -12.20 -14.05 -9.00
C SER A 539 -12.67 -15.07 -10.04
N ASP A 540 -13.70 -15.84 -9.73
CA ASP A 540 -14.28 -16.77 -10.70
C ASP A 540 -14.82 -16.01 -11.90
N GLU A 541 -15.47 -14.87 -11.69
CA GLU A 541 -16.01 -14.03 -12.75
C GLU A 541 -14.93 -13.46 -13.66
N LEU A 542 -13.79 -13.04 -13.09
CA LEU A 542 -12.64 -12.58 -13.86
C LEU A 542 -11.99 -13.74 -14.62
N GLN A 543 -11.81 -14.89 -13.96
CA GLN A 543 -11.20 -16.05 -14.60
C GLN A 543 -12.00 -16.52 -15.82
N SER A 544 -13.33 -16.41 -15.81
CA SER A 544 -14.12 -16.87 -16.93
C SER A 544 -13.90 -16.07 -18.22
N TRP A 545 -13.51 -14.79 -18.12
CA TRP A 545 -13.06 -14.01 -19.29
C TRP A 545 -11.81 -14.56 -19.95
N TYR A 546 -10.85 -15.02 -19.14
CA TYR A 546 -9.62 -15.63 -19.64
C TYR A 546 -9.87 -17.04 -20.17
N ALA A 547 -10.74 -17.81 -19.51
CA ALA A 547 -11.03 -19.19 -19.91
C ALA A 547 -11.90 -19.29 -21.17
N ASN A 548 -12.90 -18.41 -21.32
CA ASN A 548 -13.81 -18.41 -22.46
C ASN A 548 -14.19 -16.98 -22.89
N PRO A 549 -13.34 -16.27 -23.65
CA PRO A 549 -13.56 -14.86 -23.97
C PRO A 549 -14.80 -14.59 -24.84
N LYS A 550 -15.27 -15.58 -25.61
CA LYS A 550 -16.48 -15.45 -26.46
C LYS A 550 -17.78 -15.58 -25.65
N SER A 551 -17.75 -16.34 -24.56
CA SER A 551 -18.90 -16.53 -23.68
C SER A 551 -18.43 -16.68 -22.23
N PRO A 552 -17.91 -15.60 -21.63
CA PRO A 552 -17.27 -15.66 -20.31
C PRO A 552 -18.26 -16.03 -19.20
N PHE A 553 -19.56 -15.90 -19.43
CA PHE A 553 -20.56 -16.23 -18.43
C PHE A 553 -21.51 -17.35 -18.87
N GLY A 554 -21.23 -18.00 -20.00
CA GLY A 554 -22.12 -19.00 -20.58
C GLY A 554 -23.54 -18.44 -20.74
N THR A 555 -24.51 -19.14 -20.17
CA THR A 555 -25.94 -18.77 -20.18
C THR A 555 -26.35 -17.85 -19.02
N LYS A 556 -25.41 -17.44 -18.14
CA LYS A 556 -25.75 -16.57 -17.00
C LYS A 556 -26.23 -15.20 -17.50
N GLY A 557 -27.47 -14.87 -17.14
CA GLY A 557 -28.07 -13.58 -17.43
C GLY A 557 -27.29 -12.40 -16.82
N ASN A 558 -27.67 -11.20 -17.24
CA ASN A 558 -26.96 -9.99 -16.82
C ASN A 558 -27.24 -9.55 -15.38
N ARG A 559 -28.27 -10.12 -14.75
CA ARG A 559 -28.76 -9.70 -13.44
C ARG A 559 -27.92 -10.31 -12.31
N ASN A 560 -27.44 -9.47 -11.39
CA ASN A 560 -26.69 -9.86 -10.19
C ASN A 560 -25.50 -10.80 -10.49
N ARG A 561 -24.86 -10.62 -11.65
CA ARG A 561 -23.84 -11.54 -12.16
C ARG A 561 -22.60 -11.62 -11.26
N PHE A 562 -22.21 -10.53 -10.63
CA PHE A 562 -21.11 -10.46 -9.69
C PHE A 562 -21.52 -9.70 -8.42
N ASN A 563 -20.84 -10.00 -7.32
CA ASN A 563 -21.07 -9.36 -6.03
C ASN A 563 -20.33 -8.00 -5.98
N THR A 564 -21.08 -6.90 -5.85
CA THR A 564 -20.55 -5.53 -5.72
C THR A 564 -20.04 -5.19 -4.33
N THR A 565 -20.34 -6.02 -3.32
CA THR A 565 -19.86 -5.83 -1.95
C THR A 565 -18.51 -6.49 -1.74
N SER A 566 -18.36 -7.79 -2.05
CA SER A 566 -17.10 -8.51 -1.84
C SER A 566 -16.95 -9.68 -2.80
N GLN A 567 -15.74 -9.95 -3.27
CA GLN A 567 -15.41 -11.10 -4.11
C GLN A 567 -14.21 -11.85 -3.56
N THR A 568 -14.18 -13.16 -3.84
CA THR A 568 -13.04 -14.02 -3.52
C THR A 568 -12.11 -14.08 -4.72
N PHE A 569 -10.88 -13.59 -4.56
CA PHE A 569 -9.81 -13.70 -5.52
C PHE A 569 -8.91 -14.87 -5.13
N SER A 570 -8.77 -15.85 -6.02
CA SER A 570 -7.91 -17.00 -5.80
C SER A 570 -6.65 -16.88 -6.65
N ARG A 571 -5.52 -17.26 -6.07
CA ARG A 571 -4.25 -17.45 -6.76
C ARG A 571 -4.37 -18.64 -7.69
N ARG A 572 -4.24 -18.38 -8.98
CA ARG A 572 -4.34 -19.36 -10.07
C ARG A 572 -3.01 -19.42 -10.79
N ALA A 573 -2.56 -20.64 -11.10
CA ALA A 573 -1.45 -20.83 -12.01
C ALA A 573 -1.91 -20.44 -13.42
N LEU A 574 -1.03 -19.75 -14.15
CA LEU A 574 -1.27 -19.37 -15.54
C LEU A 574 -0.67 -20.44 -16.44
N THR A 575 -1.45 -20.86 -17.44
CA THR A 575 -1.03 -21.87 -18.42
C THR A 575 -0.33 -21.26 -19.64
N THR A 576 -0.29 -19.92 -19.73
CA THR A 576 0.28 -19.17 -20.85
C THR A 576 0.97 -17.91 -20.35
N ARG A 577 2.11 -17.57 -20.95
CA ARG A 577 2.83 -16.31 -20.67
C ARG A 577 2.07 -15.07 -21.16
N LYS A 578 1.11 -15.23 -22.08
CA LYS A 578 0.28 -14.12 -22.59
C LYS A 578 -0.61 -13.47 -21.52
N GLU A 579 -0.77 -14.13 -20.39
CA GLU A 579 -1.58 -13.69 -19.26
C GLU A 579 -0.73 -13.26 -18.05
N GLY A 580 0.60 -13.37 -18.15
CA GLY A 580 1.54 -13.10 -17.07
C GLY A 580 1.83 -11.62 -16.88
N GLY A 581 2.06 -11.23 -15.63
CA GLY A 581 2.42 -9.86 -15.26
C GLY A 581 1.25 -8.88 -15.29
N VAL A 582 1.55 -7.59 -15.18
CA VAL A 582 0.55 -6.52 -15.08
C VAL A 582 0.05 -6.05 -16.46
N LEU A 583 0.91 -6.11 -17.48
CA LEU A 583 0.65 -5.58 -18.84
C LEU A 583 -0.57 -6.24 -19.52
N SER A 584 -0.79 -7.52 -19.24
CA SER A 584 -1.87 -8.32 -19.82
C SER A 584 -3.11 -8.43 -18.93
N THR A 585 -3.13 -7.77 -17.77
CA THR A 585 -4.29 -7.83 -16.88
C THR A 585 -5.49 -7.12 -17.48
N ALA A 586 -6.70 -7.62 -17.18
CA ALA A 586 -7.94 -7.01 -17.65
C ALA A 586 -8.06 -5.54 -17.26
N ALA A 587 -7.48 -5.13 -16.13
CA ALA A 587 -7.34 -3.74 -15.72
C ALA A 587 -6.60 -2.90 -16.78
N VAL A 588 -5.35 -3.27 -17.08
CA VAL A 588 -4.52 -2.54 -18.04
C VAL A 588 -5.13 -2.59 -19.44
N LEU A 589 -5.64 -3.75 -19.86
CA LEU A 589 -6.26 -3.91 -21.18
C LEU A 589 -7.50 -3.02 -21.36
N THR A 590 -8.27 -2.80 -20.30
CA THR A 590 -9.46 -1.95 -20.33
C THR A 590 -9.10 -0.47 -20.28
N MET A 591 -8.23 -0.05 -19.36
CA MET A 591 -7.90 1.39 -19.24
C MET A 591 -7.12 1.92 -20.45
N THR A 592 -6.42 1.04 -21.17
CA THR A 592 -5.69 1.38 -22.40
C THR A 592 -6.51 1.18 -23.68
N SER A 593 -7.84 0.95 -23.59
CA SER A 593 -8.71 0.84 -24.76
C SER A 593 -9.39 2.16 -25.13
N THR A 594 -10.12 2.18 -26.24
CA THR A 594 -11.17 3.17 -26.50
C THR A 594 -12.54 2.54 -26.19
N PRO A 595 -13.64 3.31 -26.15
CA PRO A 595 -14.96 2.75 -25.91
C PRO A 595 -15.37 1.65 -26.90
N LEU A 596 -14.89 1.74 -28.16
CA LEU A 596 -15.33 0.86 -29.25
C LEU A 596 -14.34 -0.28 -29.57
N ARG A 597 -13.06 -0.16 -29.16
CA ARG A 597 -12.02 -1.14 -29.55
C ARG A 597 -10.80 -1.11 -28.61
N THR A 598 -10.02 -2.18 -28.66
CA THR A 598 -8.68 -2.20 -28.06
C THR A 598 -7.72 -1.23 -28.77
N SER A 599 -6.71 -0.71 -28.08
CA SER A 599 -5.71 0.19 -28.65
C SER A 599 -4.29 -0.23 -28.22
N PRO A 600 -3.53 -0.92 -29.09
CA PRO A 600 -2.12 -1.21 -28.84
C PRO A 600 -1.27 0.05 -28.68
N ILE A 601 -1.61 1.14 -29.41
CA ILE A 601 -0.91 2.43 -29.34
C ILE A 601 -1.00 3.03 -27.93
N LYS A 602 -2.22 3.13 -27.36
CA LYS A 602 -2.40 3.63 -26.00
C LYS A 602 -1.70 2.75 -24.96
N ARG A 603 -1.66 1.44 -25.19
CA ARG A 603 -0.95 0.50 -24.31
C ARG A 603 0.56 0.68 -24.38
N GLY A 604 1.11 0.86 -25.58
CA GLY A 604 2.53 1.17 -25.78
C GLY A 604 2.92 2.50 -25.13
N ALA A 605 2.10 3.54 -25.32
CA ALA A 605 2.29 4.82 -24.65
C ALA A 605 2.25 4.69 -23.12
N TRP A 606 1.28 3.96 -22.57
CA TRP A 606 1.22 3.70 -21.12
C TRP A 606 2.43 2.91 -20.60
N ALA A 607 2.99 1.98 -21.37
CA ALA A 607 4.16 1.21 -20.96
C ALA A 607 5.48 2.00 -21.04
N ALA A 608 5.54 3.04 -21.87
CA ALA A 608 6.71 3.89 -22.06
C ALA A 608 6.76 5.08 -21.08
N THR A 609 5.67 5.36 -20.35
CA THR A 609 5.52 6.47 -19.39
C THR A 609 5.38 5.96 -17.97
#